data_AF-A0A2V8MY81-F1
#
_entry.id   AF-A0A2V8MY81-F1
#
_cell.length_a   1.000
_cell.length_b   1.000
_cell.length_c   1.000
_cell.angle_alpha   90.00
_cell.angle_beta   90.00
_cell.angle_gamma   90.00
#
_symmetry.space_group_name_H-M   'P 1'
#
loop_
_entity.id
_entity.type
_entity.pdbx_description
1 polymer ?
#
loop_
_entity_poly.entity_id
_entity_poly.type
_entity_poly.pdbx_seq_one_letter_code
_entity_poly.pdbx_strand_id
1 'polypeptide(L)'
;MRHRGAFALMFAVALLLFSSNVLRAQNPPVTDDEVKVKTYNRFVENRDPNPAEAYEAAREYMRLYGKEDDQYTRYFKIWIPAYEEDVRTRRLAAEREDREQQLLVAFTQKKFADAYARAGQVLNDDPNNVKVLIPLGYGGVVASTDTRNENFNADAANYAQKAIQSIESGHAPDTWAPFKSKDDALGSLHYAIGFYWLKSKPEEAIGHLIKAAQSNSDRKTAPTTYYYLALAYQNGPYKKLSDDYSRRFGNQAESPESKAALENVNKVLDKIIDAYARAIALAGSDPQHQSAKTQWTARLTEFYKFRHANSDAGLTEFIAGVLAKPLPQP
;
A
#
# COMPACT_ATOMS: atom_id res chain seq x y z
N MET A 1 -9.15 -0.67 24.35
CA MET A 1 -9.02 0.15 25.59
C MET A 1 -7.96 1.26 25.45
N ARG A 2 -7.94 2.05 24.35
CA ARG A 2 -6.93 3.11 24.12
C ARG A 2 -7.50 4.50 23.79
N HIS A 3 -8.80 4.74 23.98
CA HIS A 3 -9.43 6.05 23.69
C HIS A 3 -9.91 6.84 24.93
N ARG A 4 -9.54 6.42 26.15
CA ARG A 4 -9.89 7.17 27.38
C ARG A 4 -9.02 8.40 27.64
N GLY A 5 -7.97 8.64 26.84
CA GLY A 5 -7.01 9.74 27.06
C GLY A 5 -7.30 11.05 26.32
N ALA A 6 -8.20 11.08 25.34
CA ALA A 6 -8.37 12.25 24.47
C ALA A 6 -9.26 13.36 25.07
N PHE A 7 -10.15 13.03 26.01
CA PHE A 7 -11.02 14.04 26.67
C PHE A 7 -10.24 14.97 27.61
N ALA A 8 -9.10 14.54 28.14
CA ALA A 8 -8.31 15.34 29.09
C ALA A 8 -7.39 16.38 28.41
N LEU A 9 -7.03 16.18 27.13
CA LEU A 9 -5.99 17.00 26.50
C LEU A 9 -6.54 18.25 25.79
N MET A 10 -7.76 18.22 25.23
CA MET A 10 -8.34 19.39 24.56
C MET A 10 -8.86 20.47 25.53
N PHE A 11 -9.09 20.15 26.80
CA PHE A 11 -9.32 21.18 27.81
C PHE A 11 -8.02 21.88 28.25
N ALA A 12 -6.86 21.24 28.13
CA ALA A 12 -5.61 21.77 28.68
C ALA A 12 -4.97 22.89 27.83
N VAL A 13 -5.18 22.92 26.51
CA VAL A 13 -4.51 23.91 25.64
C VAL A 13 -5.24 25.25 25.56
N ALA A 14 -6.57 25.27 25.70
CA ALA A 14 -7.32 26.52 25.87
C ALA A 14 -7.09 27.17 27.25
N LEU A 15 -6.53 26.42 28.22
CA LEU A 15 -6.27 26.87 29.59
C LEU A 15 -4.92 27.59 29.76
N LEU A 16 -3.99 27.51 28.81
CA LEU A 16 -2.63 28.04 28.98
C LEU A 16 -2.44 29.52 28.60
N LEU A 17 -3.41 30.14 27.90
CA LEU A 17 -3.34 31.57 27.54
C LEU A 17 -4.24 32.49 28.39
N PHE A 18 -4.92 31.93 29.40
CA PHE A 18 -5.68 32.70 30.39
C PHE A 18 -5.27 32.29 31.81
N SER A 19 -4.03 32.55 32.17
CA SER A 19 -3.53 32.42 33.55
C SER A 19 -4.07 33.56 34.43
N SER A 20 -5.34 33.45 34.84
CA SER A 20 -5.90 33.90 36.13
C SER A 20 -7.42 33.70 36.11
N ASN A 21 -7.94 32.81 36.97
CA ASN A 21 -9.37 32.55 37.24
C ASN A 21 -10.23 31.95 36.11
N VAL A 22 -9.74 30.97 35.35
CA VAL A 22 -10.58 30.26 34.37
C VAL A 22 -11.56 29.30 35.07
N LEU A 23 -12.76 29.83 35.32
CA LEU A 23 -14.08 29.20 35.11
C LEU A 23 -14.16 27.66 35.26
N ARG A 24 -13.74 27.14 36.42
CA ARG A 24 -14.43 25.99 37.01
C ARG A 24 -15.55 26.54 37.89
N ALA A 25 -16.66 26.92 37.26
CA ALA A 25 -17.89 27.04 38.02
C ALA A 25 -18.24 25.61 38.49
N GLN A 26 -17.84 25.30 39.72
CA GLN A 26 -18.23 24.08 40.45
C GLN A 26 -19.36 24.38 41.44
N ASN A 27 -19.60 25.66 41.71
CA ASN A 27 -20.61 26.09 42.67
C ASN A 27 -21.92 26.40 41.94
N PRO A 28 -23.07 25.93 42.47
CA PRO A 28 -24.38 26.25 41.92
C PRO A 28 -24.61 27.77 41.84
N PRO A 29 -25.47 28.26 40.93
CA PRO A 29 -25.85 29.66 40.85
C PRO A 29 -26.30 30.18 42.21
N VAL A 30 -25.68 31.26 42.69
CA VAL A 30 -26.15 31.98 43.87
C VAL A 30 -27.33 32.84 43.43
N THR A 31 -28.52 32.25 43.46
CA THR A 31 -29.79 32.83 43.00
C THR A 31 -30.96 32.12 43.65
N ASP A 32 -32.08 32.83 43.85
CA ASP A 32 -33.34 32.25 44.32
C ASP A 32 -34.14 31.59 43.18
N ASP A 33 -33.66 31.68 41.93
CA ASP A 33 -34.28 31.03 40.78
C ASP A 33 -33.96 29.52 40.79
N GLU A 34 -34.89 28.73 41.32
CA GLU A 34 -34.80 27.27 41.38
C GLU A 34 -34.60 26.63 40.00
N VAL A 35 -35.17 27.21 38.93
CA VAL A 35 -35.01 26.69 37.57
C VAL A 35 -33.59 26.92 37.09
N LYS A 36 -33.01 28.10 37.36
CA LYS A 36 -31.62 28.43 37.04
C LYS A 36 -30.64 27.48 37.72
N VAL A 37 -30.83 27.20 39.02
CA VAL A 37 -30.02 26.24 39.78
C VAL A 37 -30.18 24.82 39.23
N LYS A 38 -31.42 24.37 39.02
CA LYS A 38 -31.72 23.01 38.54
C LYS A 38 -31.12 22.73 37.16
N THR A 39 -31.28 23.64 36.20
CA THR A 39 -30.73 23.46 34.84
C THR A 39 -29.21 23.45 34.86
N TYR A 40 -28.58 24.29 35.70
CA TYR A 40 -27.13 24.28 35.86
C TYR A 40 -26.61 22.99 36.52
N ASN A 41 -27.27 22.49 37.56
CA ASN A 41 -26.89 21.23 38.21
C ASN A 41 -26.99 20.05 37.22
N ARG A 42 -28.04 20.01 36.39
CA ARG A 42 -28.16 19.00 35.32
C ARG A 42 -26.96 19.04 34.36
N PHE A 43 -26.44 20.23 34.05
CA PHE A 43 -25.20 20.35 33.29
C PHE A 43 -24.00 19.77 34.03
N VAL A 44 -23.78 20.17 35.29
CA VAL A 44 -22.60 19.77 36.07
C VAL A 44 -22.56 18.26 36.31
N GLU A 45 -23.69 17.66 36.67
CA GLU A 45 -23.81 16.23 36.97
C GLU A 45 -23.57 15.37 35.72
N ASN A 46 -23.93 15.87 34.53
CA ASN A 46 -23.83 15.12 33.29
C ASN A 46 -22.60 15.46 32.45
N ARG A 47 -21.87 16.55 32.73
CA ARG A 47 -20.78 17.03 31.86
C ARG A 47 -19.75 15.94 31.53
N ASP A 48 -19.43 15.10 32.50
CA ASP A 48 -18.43 14.04 32.35
C ASP A 48 -19.08 12.68 32.01
N PRO A 49 -20.13 12.19 32.70
CA PRO A 49 -20.70 10.87 32.43
C PRO A 49 -21.67 10.82 31.23
N ASN A 50 -22.36 11.93 30.91
CA ASN A 50 -23.32 12.02 29.83
C ASN A 50 -23.28 13.41 29.14
N PRO A 51 -22.21 13.70 28.38
CA PRO A 51 -21.98 15.05 27.85
C PRO A 51 -23.05 15.51 26.85
N ALA A 52 -23.85 14.60 26.27
CA ALA A 52 -25.02 14.94 25.46
C ALA A 52 -26.15 15.56 26.30
N GLU A 53 -26.44 14.99 27.47
CA GLU A 53 -27.43 15.55 28.40
C GLU A 53 -26.96 16.87 29.00
N ALA A 54 -25.65 17.00 29.26
CA ALA A 54 -25.05 18.26 29.66
C ALA A 54 -25.21 19.32 28.55
N TYR A 55 -25.05 18.94 27.29
CA TYR A 55 -25.25 19.86 26.16
C TYR A 55 -26.69 20.37 26.07
N GLU A 56 -27.68 19.49 26.21
CA GLU A 56 -29.09 19.92 26.26
C GLU A 56 -29.36 20.86 27.46
N ALA A 57 -28.76 20.58 28.63
CA ALA A 57 -28.84 21.46 29.80
C ALA A 57 -28.22 22.84 29.56
N ALA A 58 -27.04 22.90 28.94
CA ALA A 58 -26.36 24.15 28.60
C ALA A 58 -27.17 24.97 27.57
N ARG A 59 -27.72 24.31 26.54
CA ARG A 59 -28.59 24.96 25.53
C ARG A 59 -29.87 25.48 26.15
N GLU A 60 -30.50 24.70 27.04
CA GLU A 60 -31.68 25.12 27.80
C GLU A 60 -31.37 26.34 28.68
N TYR A 61 -30.25 26.32 29.41
CA TYR A 61 -29.80 27.44 30.22
C TYR A 61 -29.60 28.70 29.38
N MET A 62 -28.92 28.59 28.24
CA MET A 62 -28.69 29.71 27.32
C MET A 62 -29.98 30.22 26.67
N ARG A 63 -30.99 29.37 26.48
CA ARG A 63 -32.31 29.78 25.98
C ARG A 63 -33.06 30.62 27.01
N LEU A 64 -33.00 30.24 28.28
CA LEU A 64 -33.70 30.90 29.38
C LEU A 64 -32.97 32.16 29.84
N TYR A 65 -31.66 32.08 30.03
CA TYR A 65 -30.84 33.08 30.71
C TYR A 65 -29.75 33.70 29.84
N GLY A 66 -29.65 33.35 28.55
CA GLY A 66 -28.52 33.75 27.70
C GLY A 66 -28.35 35.26 27.43
N LYS A 67 -29.34 36.09 27.81
CA LYS A 67 -29.23 37.56 27.80
C LYS A 67 -28.47 38.12 29.00
N GLU A 68 -28.36 37.34 30.07
CA GLU A 68 -27.57 37.72 31.23
C GLU A 68 -26.07 37.68 30.91
N ASP A 69 -25.31 38.51 31.61
CA ASP A 69 -23.85 38.53 31.51
C ASP A 69 -23.23 38.08 32.84
N ASP A 70 -23.50 36.84 33.19
CA ASP A 70 -22.96 36.18 34.37
C ASP A 70 -21.86 35.17 34.01
N GLN A 71 -21.22 34.60 35.03
CA GLN A 71 -20.14 33.63 34.83
C GLN A 71 -20.59 32.35 34.09
N TYR A 72 -21.87 31.97 34.23
CA TYR A 72 -22.41 30.72 33.68
C TYR A 72 -22.73 30.87 32.19
N THR A 73 -23.41 31.95 31.81
CA THR A 73 -23.67 32.33 30.42
C THR A 73 -22.38 32.56 29.65
N ARG A 74 -21.36 33.20 30.24
CA ARG A 74 -20.02 33.33 29.64
C ARG A 74 -19.35 31.96 29.42
N TYR A 75 -19.44 31.06 30.39
CA TYR A 75 -18.91 29.71 30.25
C TYR A 75 -19.64 28.92 29.15
N PHE A 76 -20.97 28.95 29.10
CA PHE A 76 -21.74 28.22 28.09
C PHE A 76 -21.55 28.74 26.66
N LYS A 77 -21.30 30.06 26.47
CA LYS A 77 -20.90 30.63 25.17
C LYS A 77 -19.63 30.00 24.60
N ILE A 78 -18.76 29.46 25.46
CA ILE A 78 -17.52 28.77 25.06
C ILE A 78 -17.73 27.25 24.98
N TRP A 79 -18.36 26.66 25.99
CA TRP A 79 -18.49 25.22 26.12
C TRP A 79 -19.39 24.62 25.03
N ILE A 80 -20.49 25.28 24.66
CA ILE A 80 -21.44 24.77 23.66
C ILE A 80 -20.78 24.61 22.28
N PRO A 81 -20.13 25.64 21.68
CA PRO A 81 -19.43 25.47 20.41
C PRO A 81 -18.30 24.44 20.48
N ALA A 82 -17.57 24.37 21.59
CA ALA A 82 -16.50 23.39 21.76
C ALA A 82 -17.05 21.94 21.77
N TYR A 83 -18.18 21.71 22.43
CA TYR A 83 -18.86 20.41 22.40
C TYR A 83 -19.37 20.06 20.99
N GLU A 84 -20.00 21.01 20.30
CA GLU A 84 -20.49 20.80 18.92
C GLU A 84 -19.34 20.44 17.96
N GLU A 85 -18.19 21.12 18.08
CA GLU A 85 -16.99 20.85 17.30
C GLU A 85 -16.41 19.45 17.59
N ASP A 86 -16.34 19.06 18.86
CA ASP A 86 -15.86 17.74 19.29
C ASP A 86 -16.77 16.62 18.77
N VAL A 87 -18.10 16.77 18.88
CA VAL A 87 -19.07 15.84 18.29
C VAL A 87 -18.90 15.71 16.79
N ARG A 88 -18.75 16.84 16.07
CA ARG A 88 -18.53 16.84 14.62
C ARG A 88 -17.24 16.13 14.26
N THR A 89 -16.15 16.41 14.98
CA THR A 89 -14.84 15.81 14.75
C THR A 89 -14.88 14.29 14.95
N ARG A 90 -15.52 13.81 16.02
CA ARG A 90 -15.71 12.37 16.25
C ARG A 90 -16.52 11.70 15.15
N ARG A 91 -17.60 12.35 14.71
CA ARG A 91 -18.44 11.83 13.62
C ARG A 91 -17.62 11.70 12.33
N LEU A 92 -16.89 12.74 11.95
CA LEU A 92 -16.03 12.72 10.75
C LEU A 92 -14.94 11.65 10.85
N ALA A 93 -14.33 11.48 12.03
CA ALA A 93 -13.35 10.42 12.26
C ALA A 93 -13.95 9.02 12.10
N ALA A 94 -15.15 8.78 12.65
CA ALA A 94 -15.86 7.51 12.49
C ALA A 94 -16.26 7.24 11.02
N GLU A 95 -16.71 8.26 10.30
CA GLU A 95 -17.02 8.14 8.86
C GLU A 95 -15.78 7.82 8.01
N ARG A 96 -14.62 8.39 8.36
CA ARG A 96 -13.33 8.07 7.71
C ARG A 96 -12.92 6.63 7.96
N GLU A 97 -13.00 6.18 9.20
CA GLU A 97 -12.70 4.79 9.57
C GLU A 97 -13.63 3.80 8.87
N ASP A 98 -14.93 4.10 8.79
CA ASP A 98 -15.91 3.28 8.07
C ASP A 98 -15.58 3.16 6.57
N ARG A 99 -15.25 4.28 5.90
CA ARG A 99 -14.83 4.26 4.48
C ARG A 99 -13.60 3.40 4.25
N GLU A 100 -12.59 3.54 5.12
CA GLU A 100 -11.38 2.72 5.07
C GLU A 100 -11.72 1.23 5.21
N GLN A 101 -12.50 0.86 6.23
CA GLN A 101 -12.87 -0.53 6.50
C GLN A 101 -13.68 -1.13 5.34
N GLN A 102 -14.62 -0.39 4.76
CA GLN A 102 -15.39 -0.85 3.61
C GLN A 102 -14.49 -1.15 2.40
N LEU A 103 -13.47 -0.32 2.15
CA LEU A 103 -12.49 -0.57 1.10
C LEU A 103 -11.68 -1.86 1.39
N LEU A 104 -11.19 -2.04 2.61
CA LEU A 104 -10.41 -3.22 2.99
C LEU A 104 -11.24 -4.51 2.93
N VAL A 105 -12.49 -4.46 3.38
CA VAL A 105 -13.43 -5.59 3.26
C VAL A 105 -13.70 -5.94 1.80
N ALA A 106 -13.81 -4.96 0.90
CA ALA A 106 -13.99 -5.21 -0.52
C ALA A 106 -12.82 -6.03 -1.12
N PHE A 107 -11.57 -5.79 -0.69
CA PHE A 107 -10.43 -6.62 -1.09
C PHE A 107 -10.55 -8.06 -0.59
N THR A 108 -10.90 -8.26 0.68
CA THR A 108 -11.10 -9.60 1.25
C THR A 108 -12.21 -10.37 0.55
N GLN A 109 -13.25 -9.67 0.08
CA GLN A 109 -14.35 -10.23 -0.69
C GLN A 109 -14.05 -10.35 -2.20
N LYS A 110 -12.83 -10.03 -2.64
CA LYS A 110 -12.42 -9.97 -4.06
C LYS A 110 -13.29 -9.04 -4.93
N LYS A 111 -13.95 -8.05 -4.33
CA LYS A 111 -14.72 -6.99 -5.00
C LYS A 111 -13.80 -5.84 -5.39
N PHE A 112 -12.85 -6.13 -6.28
CA PHE A 112 -11.79 -5.18 -6.64
C PHE A 112 -12.34 -3.88 -7.24
N ALA A 113 -13.35 -3.95 -8.11
CA ALA A 113 -13.96 -2.75 -8.69
C ALA A 113 -14.49 -1.79 -7.62
N ASP A 114 -15.19 -2.32 -6.61
CA ASP A 114 -15.71 -1.53 -5.48
C ASP A 114 -14.58 -0.91 -4.66
N ALA A 115 -13.50 -1.68 -4.42
CA ALA A 115 -12.34 -1.21 -3.67
C ALA A 115 -11.63 -0.04 -4.38
N TYR A 116 -11.35 -0.19 -5.68
CA TYR A 116 -10.72 0.86 -6.48
C TYR A 116 -11.62 2.09 -6.65
N ALA A 117 -12.94 1.92 -6.78
CA ALA A 117 -13.88 3.04 -6.84
C ALA A 117 -13.91 3.88 -5.54
N ARG A 118 -13.60 3.27 -4.40
CA ARG A 118 -13.56 3.94 -3.08
C ARG A 118 -12.22 4.55 -2.75
N ALA A 119 -11.15 4.14 -3.43
CA ALA A 119 -9.77 4.53 -3.12
C ALA A 119 -9.59 6.06 -3.09
N GLY A 120 -10.15 6.78 -4.06
CA GLY A 120 -10.03 8.23 -4.13
C GLY A 120 -10.61 8.94 -2.92
N GLN A 121 -11.75 8.48 -2.38
CA GLN A 121 -12.36 9.08 -1.20
C GLN A 121 -11.50 8.87 0.05
N VAL A 122 -10.99 7.65 0.24
CA VAL A 122 -10.16 7.31 1.41
C VAL A 122 -8.81 8.03 1.37
N LEU A 123 -8.17 8.07 0.20
CA LEU A 123 -6.85 8.70 0.04
C LEU A 123 -6.91 10.23 -0.02
N ASN A 124 -8.09 10.83 -0.22
CA ASN A 124 -8.28 12.27 -0.02
C ASN A 124 -8.26 12.66 1.48
N ASP A 125 -8.72 11.75 2.35
CA ASP A 125 -8.67 11.97 3.80
C ASP A 125 -7.25 11.79 4.36
N ASP A 126 -6.53 10.78 3.87
CA ASP A 126 -5.12 10.53 4.18
C ASP A 126 -4.37 9.97 2.95
N PRO A 127 -3.63 10.83 2.22
CA PRO A 127 -2.88 10.41 1.03
C PRO A 127 -1.76 9.41 1.29
N ASN A 128 -1.27 9.31 2.53
CA ASN A 128 -0.15 8.45 2.94
C ASN A 128 -0.62 7.23 3.73
N ASN A 129 -1.92 6.90 3.68
CA ASN A 129 -2.49 5.77 4.40
C ASN A 129 -1.93 4.44 3.87
N VAL A 130 -0.81 3.99 4.45
CA VAL A 130 -0.09 2.78 4.03
C VAL A 130 -0.98 1.53 4.17
N LYS A 131 -1.89 1.51 5.15
CA LYS A 131 -2.84 0.41 5.36
C LYS A 131 -3.77 0.22 4.15
N VAL A 132 -4.05 1.28 3.39
CA VAL A 132 -4.88 1.28 2.18
C VAL A 132 -4.04 1.20 0.91
N LEU A 133 -2.91 1.90 0.85
CA LEU A 133 -2.02 1.90 -0.30
C LEU A 133 -1.43 0.51 -0.60
N ILE A 134 -1.10 -0.27 0.44
CA ILE A 134 -0.58 -1.64 0.27
C ILE A 134 -1.60 -2.56 -0.45
N PRO A 135 -2.84 -2.75 0.03
CA PRO A 135 -3.81 -3.61 -0.65
C PRO A 135 -4.23 -3.06 -2.01
N LEU A 136 -4.30 -1.74 -2.20
CA LEU A 136 -4.48 -1.15 -3.54
C LEU A 136 -3.32 -1.47 -4.48
N GLY A 137 -2.08 -1.41 -3.99
CA GLY A 137 -0.90 -1.69 -4.79
C GLY A 137 -0.76 -3.17 -5.16
N TYR A 138 -1.03 -4.08 -4.22
CA TYR A 138 -0.86 -5.52 -4.43
C TYR A 138 -2.12 -6.20 -4.99
N GLY A 139 -3.31 -5.69 -4.69
CA GLY A 139 -4.59 -6.31 -5.07
C GLY A 139 -4.80 -6.46 -6.57
N GLY A 140 -4.16 -5.63 -7.40
CA GLY A 140 -4.16 -5.78 -8.86
C GLY A 140 -3.54 -7.11 -9.34
N VAL A 141 -2.53 -7.65 -8.62
CA VAL A 141 -1.96 -8.98 -8.92
C VAL A 141 -3.04 -10.03 -8.76
N VAL A 142 -3.72 -10.02 -7.61
CA VAL A 142 -4.79 -10.98 -7.30
C VAL A 142 -5.95 -10.85 -8.30
N ALA A 143 -6.36 -9.63 -8.64
CA ALA A 143 -7.38 -9.40 -9.66
C ALA A 143 -6.95 -9.96 -11.04
N SER A 144 -5.70 -9.74 -11.44
CA SER A 144 -5.18 -10.24 -12.72
C SER A 144 -5.05 -11.76 -12.74
N THR A 145 -4.60 -12.40 -11.65
CA THR A 145 -4.33 -13.84 -11.63
C THR A 145 -5.56 -14.68 -11.32
N ASP A 146 -6.39 -14.25 -10.37
CA ASP A 146 -7.53 -15.04 -9.88
C ASP A 146 -8.79 -14.77 -10.70
N THR A 147 -9.03 -13.51 -11.07
CA THR A 147 -10.26 -13.10 -11.77
C THR A 147 -10.01 -12.67 -13.22
N ARG A 148 -8.77 -12.77 -13.70
CA ARG A 148 -8.37 -12.40 -15.08
C ARG A 148 -8.73 -10.97 -15.44
N ASN A 149 -8.70 -10.06 -14.46
CA ASN A 149 -9.05 -8.67 -14.65
C ASN A 149 -7.81 -7.77 -14.50
N GLU A 150 -7.25 -7.37 -15.64
CA GLU A 150 -6.07 -6.50 -15.71
C GLU A 150 -6.42 -4.99 -15.70
N ASN A 151 -7.71 -4.61 -15.66
CA ASN A 151 -8.14 -3.22 -15.79
C ASN A 151 -7.57 -2.30 -14.70
N PHE A 152 -7.20 -2.87 -13.56
CA PHE A 152 -6.68 -2.11 -12.43
C PHE A 152 -5.16 -2.00 -12.42
N ASN A 153 -4.42 -2.64 -13.34
CA ASN A 153 -2.96 -2.75 -13.25
C ASN A 153 -2.25 -1.39 -13.29
N ALA A 154 -2.76 -0.43 -14.06
CA ALA A 154 -2.19 0.92 -14.11
C ALA A 154 -2.33 1.65 -12.77
N ASP A 155 -3.54 1.65 -12.20
CA ASP A 155 -3.81 2.28 -10.90
C ASP A 155 -3.09 1.56 -9.77
N ALA A 156 -3.09 0.23 -9.78
CA ALA A 156 -2.37 -0.60 -8.83
C ALA A 156 -0.86 -0.30 -8.84
N ALA A 157 -0.27 -0.12 -10.02
CA ALA A 157 1.14 0.28 -10.12
C ALA A 157 1.40 1.64 -9.45
N ASN A 158 0.53 2.62 -9.68
CA ASN A 158 0.65 3.94 -9.05
C ASN A 158 0.51 3.86 -7.52
N TYR A 159 -0.46 3.09 -7.01
CA TYR A 159 -0.63 2.89 -5.57
C TYR A 159 0.53 2.12 -4.95
N ALA A 160 1.07 1.11 -5.63
CA ALA A 160 2.24 0.38 -5.17
C ALA A 160 3.48 1.27 -5.07
N GLN A 161 3.71 2.16 -6.04
CA GLN A 161 4.79 3.14 -5.99
C GLN A 161 4.64 4.09 -4.80
N LYS A 162 3.43 4.62 -4.57
CA LYS A 162 3.13 5.46 -3.40
C LYS A 162 3.34 4.71 -2.09
N ALA A 163 2.86 3.46 -2.00
CA ALA A 163 3.04 2.62 -0.82
C ALA A 163 4.53 2.44 -0.49
N ILE A 164 5.36 2.12 -1.48
CA ILE A 164 6.81 1.99 -1.32
C ILE A 164 7.41 3.31 -0.81
N GLN A 165 7.10 4.43 -1.45
CA GLN A 165 7.62 5.75 -1.03
C GLN A 165 7.21 6.09 0.42
N SER A 166 5.94 5.88 0.79
CA SER A 166 5.46 6.12 2.15
C SER A 166 6.18 5.22 3.16
N ILE A 167 6.35 3.92 2.87
CA ILE A 167 7.04 2.96 3.75
C ILE A 167 8.53 3.30 3.90
N GLU A 168 9.20 3.69 2.82
CA GLU A 168 10.61 4.09 2.81
C GLU A 168 10.83 5.41 3.56
N SER A 169 9.87 6.34 3.51
CA SER A 169 9.87 7.58 4.29
C SER A 169 9.55 7.42 5.78
N GLY A 170 9.30 6.18 6.24
CA GLY A 170 9.10 5.87 7.66
C GLY A 170 7.64 5.69 8.09
N HIS A 171 6.67 5.80 7.18
CA HIS A 171 5.28 5.47 7.50
C HIS A 171 5.12 3.95 7.63
N ALA A 172 4.27 3.52 8.56
CA ALA A 172 3.98 2.11 8.77
C ALA A 172 2.50 1.94 9.15
N PRO A 173 1.85 0.85 8.71
CA PRO A 173 0.53 0.49 9.21
C PRO A 173 0.65 -0.08 10.63
N ASP A 174 -0.45 -0.12 11.36
CA ASP A 174 -0.53 -0.80 12.66
C ASP A 174 -0.22 -2.30 12.57
N THR A 175 -0.47 -2.90 11.40
CA THR A 175 -0.21 -4.30 11.08
C THR A 175 0.24 -4.45 9.63
N TRP A 176 1.21 -5.33 9.39
CA TRP A 176 1.70 -5.68 8.04
C TRP A 176 0.85 -6.73 7.33
N ALA A 177 -0.12 -7.33 8.01
CA ALA A 177 -0.96 -8.39 7.46
C ALA A 177 -1.61 -7.98 6.11
N PRO A 178 -1.69 -8.88 5.11
CA PRO A 178 -1.33 -10.30 5.18
C PRO A 178 0.19 -10.58 5.03
N PHE A 179 1.02 -9.54 4.88
CA PHE A 179 2.47 -9.68 4.84
C PHE A 179 3.06 -9.90 6.23
N LYS A 180 4.20 -10.59 6.28
CA LYS A 180 4.86 -10.98 7.54
C LYS A 180 5.65 -9.82 8.16
N SER A 181 6.07 -8.85 7.35
CA SER A 181 6.95 -7.76 7.76
C SER A 181 6.94 -6.61 6.76
N LYS A 182 7.63 -5.51 7.11
CA LYS A 182 7.95 -4.41 6.19
C LYS A 182 8.66 -4.90 4.92
N ASP A 183 9.67 -5.75 5.09
CA ASP A 183 10.46 -6.27 3.97
C ASP A 183 9.62 -7.17 3.05
N ASP A 184 8.70 -7.95 3.63
CA ASP A 184 7.79 -8.80 2.88
C ASP A 184 6.78 -7.99 2.06
N ALA A 185 6.25 -6.91 2.65
CA ALA A 185 5.39 -5.96 1.95
C ALA A 185 6.15 -5.24 0.82
N LEU A 186 7.33 -4.68 1.08
CA LEU A 186 8.14 -4.01 0.06
C LEU A 186 8.53 -4.95 -1.09
N GLY A 187 8.98 -6.16 -0.78
CA GLY A 187 9.29 -7.18 -1.79
C GLY A 187 8.08 -7.52 -2.66
N SER A 188 6.90 -7.66 -2.06
CA SER A 188 5.65 -7.95 -2.77
C SER A 188 5.13 -6.77 -3.60
N LEU A 189 5.33 -5.52 -3.16
CA LEU A 189 4.97 -4.33 -3.93
C LEU A 189 5.91 -4.14 -5.13
N HIS A 190 7.20 -4.39 -4.96
CA HIS A 190 8.14 -4.41 -6.08
C HIS A 190 7.77 -5.50 -7.09
N TYR A 191 7.45 -6.71 -6.63
CA TYR A 191 6.95 -7.78 -7.49
C TYR A 191 5.69 -7.35 -8.25
N ALA A 192 4.74 -6.70 -7.58
CA ALA A 192 3.48 -6.24 -8.18
C ALA A 192 3.74 -5.22 -9.31
N ILE A 193 4.58 -4.21 -9.08
CA ILE A 193 4.94 -3.23 -10.12
C ILE A 193 5.60 -3.93 -11.31
N GLY A 194 6.57 -4.81 -11.04
CA GLY A 194 7.22 -5.61 -12.06
C GLY A 194 6.21 -6.39 -12.93
N PHE A 195 5.25 -7.05 -12.28
CA PHE A 195 4.16 -7.77 -12.94
C PHE A 195 3.28 -6.86 -13.81
N TYR A 196 2.82 -5.72 -13.28
CA TYR A 196 1.94 -4.80 -14.01
C TYR A 196 2.62 -4.20 -15.26
N TRP A 197 3.94 -4.04 -15.20
CA TRP A 197 4.72 -3.41 -16.26
C TRP A 197 5.26 -4.36 -17.32
N LEU A 198 5.07 -5.69 -17.17
CA LEU A 198 5.56 -6.70 -18.12
C LEU A 198 5.18 -6.42 -19.58
N LYS A 199 3.99 -5.87 -19.83
CA LYS A 199 3.50 -5.57 -21.18
C LYS A 199 3.81 -4.14 -21.62
N SER A 200 3.66 -3.17 -20.72
CA SER A 200 3.69 -1.74 -21.06
C SER A 200 5.07 -1.10 -20.91
N LYS A 201 5.90 -1.61 -19.99
CA LYS A 201 7.20 -1.05 -19.58
C LYS A 201 8.18 -2.18 -19.18
N PRO A 202 8.46 -3.15 -20.09
CA PRO A 202 9.23 -4.34 -19.74
C PRO A 202 10.68 -4.04 -19.31
N GLU A 203 11.31 -2.99 -19.85
CA GLU A 203 12.66 -2.58 -19.42
C GLU A 203 12.63 -2.08 -17.96
N GLU A 204 11.65 -1.27 -17.58
CA GLU A 204 11.51 -0.73 -16.23
C GLU A 204 11.06 -1.79 -15.21
N ALA A 205 10.32 -2.81 -15.65
CA ALA A 205 9.90 -3.93 -14.81
C ALA A 205 11.08 -4.71 -14.22
N ILE A 206 12.22 -4.79 -14.93
CA ILE A 206 13.41 -5.54 -14.53
C ILE A 206 13.91 -5.09 -13.15
N GLY A 207 14.07 -3.77 -12.96
CA GLY A 207 14.60 -3.23 -11.70
C GLY A 207 13.70 -3.56 -10.51
N HIS A 208 12.39 -3.55 -10.70
CA HIS A 208 11.43 -3.92 -9.67
C HIS A 208 11.46 -5.43 -9.36
N LEU A 209 11.54 -6.29 -10.38
CA LEU A 209 11.61 -7.74 -10.18
C LEU A 209 12.93 -8.17 -9.52
N ILE A 210 14.04 -7.49 -9.80
CA ILE A 210 15.32 -7.70 -9.10
C ILE A 210 15.22 -7.31 -7.63
N LYS A 211 14.64 -6.15 -7.31
CA LYS A 211 14.41 -5.74 -5.91
C LYS A 211 13.54 -6.77 -5.17
N ALA A 212 12.50 -7.29 -5.81
CA ALA A 212 11.68 -8.36 -5.25
C ALA A 212 12.50 -9.64 -5.02
N ALA A 213 13.31 -10.08 -6.00
CA ALA A 213 14.15 -11.27 -5.91
C ALA A 213 15.26 -11.14 -4.84
N GLN A 214 15.70 -9.94 -4.52
CA GLN A 214 16.74 -9.67 -3.51
C GLN A 214 16.19 -9.35 -2.12
N SER A 215 14.89 -9.07 -2.01
CA SER A 215 14.25 -8.72 -0.74
C SER A 215 14.24 -9.88 0.26
N ASN A 216 14.15 -9.57 1.55
CA ASN A 216 13.91 -10.57 2.60
C ASN A 216 12.41 -10.91 2.70
N SER A 217 11.86 -11.46 1.61
CA SER A 217 10.44 -11.79 1.46
C SER A 217 10.26 -13.16 0.81
N ASP A 218 9.01 -13.65 0.80
CA ASP A 218 8.66 -14.87 0.06
C ASP A 218 8.88 -14.70 -1.46
N ARG A 219 9.02 -13.47 -1.97
CA ARG A 219 9.31 -13.20 -3.40
C ARG A 219 10.71 -13.60 -3.81
N LYS A 220 11.65 -13.68 -2.87
CA LYS A 220 13.02 -14.14 -3.13
C LYS A 220 13.07 -15.58 -3.61
N THR A 221 12.16 -16.43 -3.13
CA THR A 221 12.10 -17.86 -3.47
C THR A 221 10.89 -18.21 -4.33
N ALA A 222 10.03 -17.24 -4.66
CA ALA A 222 8.89 -17.45 -5.54
C ALA A 222 9.36 -17.71 -7.00
N PRO A 223 9.02 -18.86 -7.62
CA PRO A 223 9.39 -19.17 -9.00
C PRO A 223 8.91 -18.11 -10.00
N THR A 224 7.72 -17.56 -9.76
CA THR A 224 7.10 -16.54 -10.63
C THR A 224 7.89 -15.24 -10.69
N THR A 225 8.61 -14.85 -9.62
CA THR A 225 9.46 -13.66 -9.63
C THR A 225 10.50 -13.76 -10.75
N TYR A 226 11.15 -14.91 -10.87
CA TYR A 226 12.19 -15.14 -11.86
C TYR A 226 11.63 -15.41 -13.25
N TYR A 227 10.47 -16.07 -13.35
CA TYR A 227 9.77 -16.22 -14.62
C TYR A 227 9.40 -14.85 -15.22
N TYR A 228 8.81 -13.96 -14.41
CA TYR A 228 8.49 -12.61 -14.85
C TYR A 228 9.73 -11.79 -15.15
N LEU A 229 10.83 -11.98 -14.42
CA LEU A 229 12.11 -11.35 -14.75
C LEU A 229 12.62 -11.79 -16.13
N ALA A 230 12.51 -13.09 -16.45
CA ALA A 230 12.87 -13.61 -17.77
C ALA A 230 11.99 -12.99 -18.88
N LEU A 231 10.68 -12.88 -18.65
CA LEU A 231 9.77 -12.22 -19.59
C LEU A 231 10.08 -10.72 -19.78
N ALA A 232 10.44 -10.02 -18.71
CA ALA A 232 10.83 -8.61 -18.77
C ALA A 232 12.09 -8.42 -19.63
N TYR A 233 13.13 -9.24 -19.41
CA TYR A 233 14.32 -9.24 -20.28
C TYR A 233 13.99 -9.61 -21.72
N GLN A 234 13.14 -10.61 -21.95
CA GLN A 234 12.76 -11.09 -23.28
C GLN A 234 12.00 -10.01 -24.07
N ASN A 235 10.98 -9.40 -23.46
CA ASN A 235 10.08 -8.46 -24.12
C ASN A 235 10.61 -7.01 -24.14
N GLY A 236 11.61 -6.69 -23.31
CA GLY A 236 12.29 -5.41 -23.31
C GLY A 236 13.61 -5.45 -24.08
N PRO A 237 14.76 -5.51 -23.37
CA PRO A 237 16.07 -5.31 -23.99
C PRO A 237 16.42 -6.36 -25.05
N TYR A 238 16.05 -7.64 -24.87
CA TYR A 238 16.38 -8.67 -25.86
C TYR A 238 15.66 -8.42 -27.18
N LYS A 239 14.34 -8.20 -27.14
CA LYS A 239 13.56 -7.88 -28.34
C LYS A 239 14.14 -6.66 -29.06
N LYS A 240 14.39 -5.56 -28.32
CA LYS A 240 14.94 -4.33 -28.89
C LYS A 240 16.30 -4.53 -29.56
N LEU A 241 17.23 -5.19 -28.87
CA LEU A 241 18.58 -5.42 -29.40
C LEU A 241 18.59 -6.42 -30.56
N SER A 242 17.76 -7.46 -30.49
CA SER A 242 17.64 -8.46 -31.56
C SER A 242 17.00 -7.89 -32.82
N ASP A 243 15.96 -7.05 -32.67
CA ASP A 243 15.34 -6.32 -33.78
C ASP A 243 16.35 -5.34 -34.42
N ASP A 244 17.13 -4.61 -33.60
CA ASP A 244 18.18 -3.71 -34.10
C ASP A 244 19.29 -4.46 -34.86
N TYR A 245 19.77 -5.57 -34.29
CA TYR A 245 20.78 -6.42 -34.90
C TYR A 245 20.30 -6.95 -36.25
N SER A 246 19.10 -7.52 -36.29
CA SER A 246 18.52 -8.09 -37.52
C SER A 246 18.38 -7.03 -38.61
N ARG A 247 17.90 -5.83 -38.26
CA ARG A 247 17.73 -4.71 -39.18
C ARG A 247 19.05 -4.20 -39.75
N ARG A 248 20.11 -4.13 -38.94
CA ARG A 248 21.40 -3.56 -39.35
C ARG A 248 22.31 -4.58 -40.02
N PHE A 249 22.32 -5.83 -39.55
CA PHE A 249 23.35 -6.81 -39.90
C PHE A 249 22.80 -8.12 -40.49
N GLY A 250 21.48 -8.36 -40.50
CA GLY A 250 20.90 -9.66 -40.83
C GLY A 250 21.25 -10.21 -42.23
N ASN A 251 21.55 -9.34 -43.19
CA ASN A 251 21.96 -9.71 -44.56
C ASN A 251 23.36 -9.18 -44.93
N GLN A 252 24.15 -8.75 -43.94
CA GLN A 252 25.49 -8.20 -44.17
C GLN A 252 26.57 -9.23 -43.84
N ALA A 253 27.74 -9.05 -44.44
CA ALA A 253 28.92 -9.80 -44.02
C ALA A 253 29.27 -9.46 -42.57
N GLU A 254 29.77 -10.44 -41.83
CA GLU A 254 30.18 -10.26 -40.46
C GLU A 254 31.26 -9.16 -40.34
N SER A 255 31.06 -8.22 -39.41
CA SER A 255 31.98 -7.11 -39.14
C SER A 255 32.30 -7.04 -37.64
N PRO A 256 33.35 -6.30 -37.23
CA PRO A 256 33.61 -6.07 -35.80
C PRO A 256 32.40 -5.46 -35.07
N GLU A 257 31.64 -4.60 -35.75
CA GLU A 257 30.44 -3.97 -35.23
C GLU A 257 29.29 -4.96 -35.07
N SER A 258 29.06 -5.85 -36.06
CA SER A 258 28.04 -6.88 -35.94
C SER A 258 28.37 -7.86 -34.80
N LYS A 259 29.65 -8.24 -34.64
CA LYS A 259 30.09 -9.07 -33.49
C LYS A 259 29.79 -8.41 -32.16
N ALA A 260 30.12 -7.13 -32.02
CA ALA A 260 29.86 -6.38 -30.79
C ALA A 260 28.36 -6.25 -30.50
N ALA A 261 27.53 -6.01 -31.52
CA ALA A 261 26.09 -5.94 -31.38
C ALA A 261 25.48 -7.31 -31.00
N LEU A 262 25.92 -8.39 -31.64
CA LEU A 262 25.51 -9.75 -31.30
C LEU A 262 25.90 -10.14 -29.87
N GLU A 263 27.10 -9.74 -29.42
CA GLU A 263 27.53 -9.98 -28.05
C GLU A 263 26.64 -9.26 -27.02
N ASN A 264 26.13 -8.06 -27.34
CA ASN A 264 25.17 -7.39 -26.48
C ASN A 264 23.81 -8.12 -26.43
N VAL A 265 23.35 -8.69 -27.55
CA VAL A 265 22.17 -9.58 -27.57
C VAL A 265 22.40 -10.81 -26.68
N ASN A 266 23.57 -11.44 -26.82
CA ASN A 266 23.95 -12.63 -26.06
C ASN A 266 24.00 -12.37 -24.55
N LYS A 267 24.53 -11.21 -24.11
CA LYS A 267 24.55 -10.83 -22.69
C LYS A 267 23.15 -10.75 -22.09
N VAL A 268 22.16 -10.26 -22.84
CA VAL A 268 20.77 -10.23 -22.35
C VAL A 268 20.16 -11.63 -22.38
N LEU A 269 20.47 -12.42 -23.42
CA LEU A 269 20.04 -13.82 -23.49
C LEU A 269 20.57 -14.65 -22.31
N ASP A 270 21.81 -14.41 -21.87
CA ASP A 270 22.40 -15.07 -20.70
C ASP A 270 21.60 -14.74 -19.41
N LYS A 271 21.08 -13.51 -19.28
CA LYS A 271 20.18 -13.11 -18.17
C LYS A 271 18.80 -13.79 -18.26
N ILE A 272 18.25 -13.96 -19.47
CA ILE A 272 17.00 -14.70 -19.70
C ILE A 272 17.17 -16.17 -19.29
N ILE A 273 18.26 -16.80 -19.70
CA ILE A 273 18.63 -18.19 -19.37
C ILE A 273 18.76 -18.35 -17.85
N ASP A 274 19.50 -17.47 -17.18
CA ASP A 274 19.65 -17.48 -15.71
C ASP A 274 18.28 -17.35 -15.01
N ALA A 275 17.45 -16.39 -15.42
CA ALA A 275 16.14 -16.16 -14.81
C ALA A 275 15.18 -17.35 -14.99
N TYR A 276 15.09 -17.95 -16.19
CA TYR A 276 14.30 -19.16 -16.38
C TYR A 276 14.84 -20.34 -15.57
N ALA A 277 16.16 -20.54 -15.52
CA ALA A 277 16.76 -21.60 -14.74
C ALA A 277 16.45 -21.46 -13.24
N ARG A 278 16.49 -20.24 -12.69
CA ARG A 278 16.09 -19.98 -11.30
C ARG A 278 14.60 -20.29 -11.07
N ALA A 279 13.73 -19.91 -12.00
CA ALA A 279 12.31 -20.22 -11.91
C ALA A 279 12.07 -21.74 -11.86
N ILE A 280 12.73 -22.51 -12.72
CA ILE A 280 12.63 -23.98 -12.78
C ILE A 280 13.21 -24.63 -11.53
N ALA A 281 14.37 -24.16 -11.06
CA ALA A 281 15.02 -24.68 -9.86
C ALA A 281 14.15 -24.46 -8.61
N LEU A 282 13.58 -23.26 -8.45
CA LEU A 282 12.71 -22.92 -7.32
C LEU A 282 11.34 -23.59 -7.40
N ALA A 283 10.81 -23.85 -8.59
CA ALA A 283 9.56 -24.61 -8.75
C ALA A 283 9.68 -26.05 -8.19
N GLY A 284 10.90 -26.61 -8.20
CA GLY A 284 11.19 -27.90 -7.57
C GLY A 284 10.20 -28.99 -8.00
N SER A 285 9.68 -29.72 -7.02
CA SER A 285 8.67 -30.76 -7.19
C SER A 285 7.26 -30.31 -6.77
N ASP A 286 7.03 -29.00 -6.56
CA ASP A 286 5.72 -28.49 -6.14
C ASP A 286 4.65 -28.77 -7.22
N PRO A 287 3.58 -29.53 -6.90
CA PRO A 287 2.50 -29.83 -7.84
C PRO A 287 1.86 -28.59 -8.46
N GLN A 288 1.76 -27.49 -7.72
CA GLN A 288 1.13 -26.25 -8.21
C GLN A 288 1.91 -25.63 -9.37
N HIS A 289 3.21 -25.89 -9.43
CA HIS A 289 4.11 -25.31 -10.43
C HIS A 289 4.47 -26.26 -11.57
N GLN A 290 4.10 -27.54 -11.55
CA GLN A 290 4.59 -28.52 -12.54
C GLN A 290 4.21 -28.16 -13.97
N SER A 291 2.96 -27.73 -14.21
CA SER A 291 2.52 -27.32 -15.55
C SER A 291 3.32 -26.12 -16.08
N ALA A 292 3.53 -25.11 -15.23
CA ALA A 292 4.31 -23.93 -15.58
C ALA A 292 5.79 -24.28 -15.78
N LYS A 293 6.36 -25.12 -14.91
CA LYS A 293 7.73 -25.62 -14.99
C LYS A 293 8.01 -26.32 -16.31
N THR A 294 7.08 -27.16 -16.81
CA THR A 294 7.24 -27.79 -18.13
C THR A 294 7.38 -26.75 -19.24
N GLN A 295 6.53 -25.72 -19.24
CA GLN A 295 6.59 -24.64 -20.24
C GLN A 295 7.88 -23.82 -20.12
N TRP A 296 8.30 -23.51 -18.89
CA TRP A 296 9.53 -22.78 -18.62
C TRP A 296 10.76 -23.57 -19.06
N THR A 297 10.80 -24.88 -18.80
CA THR A 297 11.88 -25.77 -19.25
C THR A 297 11.97 -25.82 -20.75
N ALA A 298 10.84 -25.96 -21.46
CA ALA A 298 10.84 -25.95 -22.93
C ALA A 298 11.44 -24.65 -23.47
N ARG A 299 11.02 -23.50 -22.92
CA ARG A 299 11.51 -22.18 -23.31
C ARG A 299 13.00 -21.98 -22.99
N LEU A 300 13.44 -22.42 -21.81
CA LEU A 300 14.85 -22.39 -21.43
C LEU A 300 15.70 -23.23 -22.38
N THR A 301 15.25 -24.43 -22.73
CA THR A 301 15.98 -25.33 -23.64
C THR A 301 16.18 -24.70 -25.01
N GLU A 302 15.17 -24.00 -25.56
CA GLU A 302 15.30 -23.26 -26.82
C GLU A 302 16.42 -22.21 -26.74
N PHE A 303 16.39 -21.35 -25.72
CA PHE A 303 17.38 -20.30 -25.54
C PHE A 303 18.78 -20.84 -25.27
N TYR A 304 18.87 -21.90 -24.46
CA TYR A 304 20.13 -22.55 -24.14
C TYR A 304 20.76 -23.16 -25.39
N LYS A 305 19.98 -23.90 -26.20
CA LYS A 305 20.44 -24.46 -27.49
C LYS A 305 20.91 -23.38 -28.43
N PHE A 306 20.13 -22.31 -28.59
CA PHE A 306 20.53 -21.17 -29.43
C PHE A 306 21.89 -20.60 -28.99
N ARG A 307 22.12 -20.48 -27.68
CA ARG A 307 23.37 -19.98 -27.11
C ARG A 307 24.54 -20.95 -27.17
N HIS A 308 24.28 -22.27 -27.28
CA HIS A 308 25.26 -23.36 -27.16
C HIS A 308 25.27 -24.27 -28.41
N ALA A 309 25.38 -23.68 -29.59
CA ALA A 309 25.55 -24.41 -30.85
C ALA A 309 24.51 -25.55 -31.08
N ASN A 310 23.25 -25.26 -30.74
CA ASN A 310 22.11 -26.16 -30.81
C ASN A 310 22.18 -27.39 -29.88
N SER A 311 23.00 -27.34 -28.82
CA SER A 311 23.13 -28.38 -27.80
C SER A 311 22.46 -28.00 -26.48
N ASP A 312 21.85 -28.96 -25.81
CA ASP A 312 21.38 -28.87 -24.41
C ASP A 312 22.34 -29.52 -23.40
N ALA A 313 23.51 -29.95 -23.86
CA ALA A 313 24.53 -30.50 -22.98
C ALA A 313 24.91 -29.49 -21.89
N GLY A 314 24.89 -29.90 -20.62
CA GLY A 314 25.17 -29.04 -19.47
C GLY A 314 23.96 -28.25 -18.92
N LEU A 315 22.79 -28.31 -19.57
CA LEU A 315 21.62 -27.56 -19.13
C LEU A 315 21.10 -28.02 -17.76
N THR A 316 21.06 -29.33 -17.51
CA THR A 316 20.61 -29.88 -16.22
C THR A 316 21.52 -29.43 -15.08
N GLU A 317 22.83 -29.48 -15.28
CA GLU A 317 23.85 -29.03 -14.33
C GLU A 317 23.75 -27.52 -14.10
N PHE A 318 23.49 -26.75 -15.17
CA PHE A 318 23.26 -25.31 -15.08
C PHE A 318 22.05 -24.98 -14.19
N ILE A 319 20.91 -25.64 -14.42
CA ILE A 319 19.70 -25.45 -13.61
C ILE A 319 19.96 -25.82 -12.15
N ALA A 320 20.66 -26.93 -11.88
CA ALA A 320 20.98 -27.37 -10.53
C ALA A 320 21.89 -26.37 -9.77
N GLY A 321 22.82 -25.72 -10.47
CA GLY A 321 23.79 -24.80 -9.87
C GLY A 321 23.39 -23.32 -9.85
N VAL A 322 22.32 -22.92 -10.55
CA VAL A 322 22.00 -21.50 -10.79
C VAL A 322 21.74 -20.71 -9.50
N LEU A 323 21.10 -21.32 -8.50
CA LEU A 323 20.75 -20.64 -7.26
C LEU A 323 21.96 -20.31 -6.38
N ALA A 324 23.10 -21.01 -6.58
CA ALA A 324 24.35 -20.70 -5.90
C ALA A 324 25.08 -19.48 -6.49
N LYS A 325 24.69 -19.05 -7.70
CA LYS A 325 25.28 -17.89 -8.36
C LYS A 325 24.56 -16.60 -7.93
N PRO A 326 25.27 -15.47 -7.78
CA PRO A 326 24.63 -14.17 -7.62
C PRO A 326 23.65 -13.89 -8.75
N LEU A 327 22.53 -13.24 -8.43
CA LEU A 327 21.56 -12.80 -9.46
C LEU A 327 22.24 -11.77 -10.38
N PRO A 328 22.19 -11.94 -11.72
CA PRO A 328 22.70 -10.94 -12.64
C PRO A 328 22.03 -9.58 -12.42
N GLN A 329 22.82 -8.55 -12.19
CA GLN A 329 22.35 -7.17 -12.11
C GLN A 329 22.00 -6.65 -13.52
N PRO A 330 21.16 -5.60 -13.67
CA PRO A 330 20.77 -5.04 -14.97
C PRO A 330 21.95 -4.79 -15.90
#